data_AF-A0A5R8Y1R3-F1
#
_entry.id   AF-A0A5R8Y1R3-F1
#
_cell.length_a   1.000
_cell.length_b   1.000
_cell.length_c   1.000
_cell.angle_alpha   90.00
_cell.angle_beta   90.00
_cell.angle_gamma   90.00
#
_symmetry.space_group_name_H-M   'P 1'
#
loop_
_entity.id
_entity.type
_entity.pdbx_description
1 polymer ?
#
loop_
_entity_poly.entity_id
_entity_poly.type
_entity_poly.pdbx_seq_one_letter_code
_entity_poly.pdbx_strand_id
1 'polypeptide(L)' 'MKENRGIIKKFSIMATVSVAITIFLGYHVSNVLFGDNSLEVYNSLKHKKEYLQSEIKRLQQENAYLQKEYFELKNLEPEE' A
#
# COMPACT_ATOMS: atom_id res chain seq x y z
N MET A 1 -44.29 34.06 18.83
CA MET A 1 -44.21 32.69 18.23
C MET A 1 -43.51 32.60 16.86
N LYS A 2 -43.57 33.61 15.97
CA LYS A 2 -42.90 33.53 14.64
C LYS A 2 -41.36 33.58 14.71
N GLU A 3 -40.79 34.30 15.67
CA GLU A 3 -39.35 34.52 15.81
C GLU A 3 -38.58 33.23 16.20
N ASN A 4 -39.08 32.47 17.17
CA ASN A 4 -38.49 31.18 17.57
C ASN A 4 -38.48 30.14 16.43
N ARG A 5 -39.48 30.16 15.53
CA ARG A 5 -39.49 29.26 14.36
C ARG A 5 -38.33 29.52 13.40
N GLY A 6 -37.89 30.78 13.26
CA GLY A 6 -36.75 31.14 12.41
C GLY A 6 -35.42 30.63 12.99
N ILE A 7 -35.26 30.74 14.31
CA ILE A 7 -34.06 30.28 15.03
C ILE A 7 -33.93 28.76 14.96
N ILE A 8 -35.03 28.02 15.22
CA ILE A 8 -35.04 26.55 15.15
C ILE A 8 -34.71 26.05 13.73
N LYS A 9 -35.23 26.70 12.69
CA LYS A 9 -34.91 26.37 11.29
C LYS A 9 -33.42 26.59 10.98
N LYS A 10 -32.84 27.73 11.41
CA LYS A 10 -31.41 28.00 11.22
C LYS A 10 -30.53 26.97 11.94
N PHE A 11 -30.90 26.60 13.16
CA PHE A 11 -30.19 25.56 13.92
C PHE A 11 -30.26 24.19 13.23
N SER A 12 -31.44 23.79 12.74
CA SER A 12 -31.62 22.53 12.02
C SER A 12 -30.80 22.47 10.73
N ILE A 13 -30.73 23.57 9.97
CA ILE A 13 -29.86 23.68 8.78
C ILE A 13 -28.39 23.55 9.17
N MET A 14 -27.95 24.26 10.20
CA MET A 14 -26.56 24.20 10.66
C MET A 14 -26.16 22.81 11.13
N ALA A 15 -27.03 22.13 11.88
CA ALA A 15 -26.80 20.74 12.30
C ALA A 15 -26.69 19.80 11.10
N THR A 16 -27.56 19.95 10.10
CA THR A 16 -27.53 19.13 8.88
C THR A 16 -26.24 19.35 8.09
N VAL A 17 -25.80 20.60 7.94
CA VAL A 17 -24.54 20.94 7.26
C VAL A 17 -23.33 20.36 8.02
N SER A 18 -23.32 20.47 9.35
CA SER A 18 -22.26 19.88 10.17
C SER A 18 -22.14 18.37 9.96
N VAL A 19 -23.27 17.65 9.94
CA VAL A 19 -23.28 16.20 9.69
C VAL A 19 -22.79 15.87 8.28
N ALA A 20 -23.23 16.62 7.26
CA ALA A 20 -22.79 16.43 5.89
C ALA A 20 -21.27 16.62 5.74
N ILE A 21 -20.70 17.65 6.40
CA ILE A 21 -19.26 17.90 6.43
C ILE A 21 -18.52 16.75 7.12
N THR A 22 -19.01 16.27 8.27
CA THR A 22 -18.39 15.14 8.97
C THR A 22 -18.35 13.89 8.10
N ILE A 23 -19.43 13.56 7.40
CA ILE A 23 -19.48 12.41 6.49
C ILE A 23 -18.50 12.59 5.33
N PHE A 24 -18.47 13.78 4.72
CA PHE A 24 -17.55 14.08 3.62
C PHE A 24 -16.08 13.94 4.04
N LEU A 25 -15.71 14.50 5.20
CA LEU A 25 -14.36 14.39 5.73
C LEU A 25 -14.01 12.93 6.08
N GLY A 26 -14.94 12.20 6.69
CA GLY A 26 -14.74 10.78 7.01
C GLY A 26 -14.50 9.93 5.76
N TYR A 27 -15.24 10.16 4.69
CA TYR A 27 -15.03 9.52 3.40
C TYR A 27 -13.65 9.85 2.82
N HIS A 28 -13.27 11.13 2.83
CA HIS A 28 -11.99 11.57 2.28
C HIS A 28 -10.80 10.99 3.06
N VAL A 29 -10.87 10.98 4.39
CA VAL A 29 -9.82 10.38 5.25
C VAL A 29 -9.72 8.88 5.01
N SER A 30 -10.85 8.19 4.92
CA SER A 30 -10.87 6.74 4.64
C SER A 30 -10.23 6.42 3.30
N ASN A 31 -10.52 7.20 2.25
CA ASN A 31 -9.93 7.00 0.93
C ASN A 31 -8.41 7.27 0.92
N VAL A 32 -7.93 8.25 1.68
CA VAL A 32 -6.49 8.53 1.81
C VAL A 32 -5.75 7.42 2.57
N LEU A 33 -6.36 6.88 3.63
CA LEU A 33 -5.72 5.86 4.47
C LEU A 33 -5.83 4.44 3.90
N PHE A 34 -6.92 4.13 3.17
CA PHE A 34 -7.26 2.77 2.75
C PHE A 34 -7.68 2.62 1.28
N GLY A 35 -7.69 3.69 0.47
CA GLY A 35 -7.99 3.62 -0.96
C GLY A 35 -6.82 3.11 -1.83
N ASP A 36 -6.98 3.17 -3.16
CA ASP A 36 -6.01 2.58 -4.10
C ASP A 36 -4.63 3.26 -4.09
N ASN A 37 -4.59 4.56 -3.76
CA ASN A 37 -3.35 5.32 -3.58
C ASN A 37 -3.05 5.55 -2.09
N SER A 38 -3.45 4.59 -1.25
CA SER A 38 -3.31 4.73 0.20
C SER A 38 -1.90 4.45 0.71
N LEU A 39 -1.70 4.85 1.97
CA LEU A 39 -0.52 4.51 2.75
C LEU A 39 -0.36 2.99 2.91
N GLU A 40 -1.46 2.24 3.05
CA GLU A 40 -1.42 0.78 3.15
C GLU A 40 -0.86 0.15 1.86
N VAL A 41 -1.39 0.55 0.70
CA VAL A 41 -0.90 0.09 -0.60
C VAL A 41 0.58 0.45 -0.77
N TYR A 42 0.97 1.67 -0.45
CA TYR A 42 2.37 2.10 -0.50
C TYR A 42 3.28 1.21 0.37
N ASN A 43 2.90 0.94 1.62
CA ASN A 43 3.69 0.10 2.52
C ASN A 43 3.79 -1.34 2.00
N SER A 44 2.70 -1.90 1.45
CA SER A 44 2.72 -3.24 0.84
C SER A 44 3.70 -3.31 -0.33
N LEU A 45 3.71 -2.30 -1.21
CA LEU A 45 4.63 -2.21 -2.34
C LEU A 45 6.08 -2.06 -1.88
N LYS A 46 6.31 -1.25 -0.84
CA LYS A 46 7.63 -1.06 -0.25
C LYS A 46 8.19 -2.39 0.27
N HIS A 47 7.43 -3.12 1.07
CA HIS A 47 7.86 -4.42 1.60
C HIS A 47 8.06 -5.46 0.49
N LYS A 48 7.17 -5.50 -0.51
CA LYS A 48 7.33 -6.38 -1.66
C LYS A 48 8.61 -6.07 -2.44
N LYS A 49 8.93 -4.79 -2.61
CA LYS A 49 10.18 -4.35 -3.24
C LYS A 49 11.40 -4.82 -2.43
N GLU A 50 11.41 -4.60 -1.12
CA GLU A 50 12.51 -5.03 -0.23
C GLU A 50 12.74 -6.55 -0.30
N TYR A 51 11.65 -7.34 -0.25
CA TYR A 51 11.69 -8.79 -0.41
C TYR A 51 12.27 -9.21 -1.77
N LEU A 52 11.77 -8.62 -2.87
CA LEU A 52 12.28 -8.95 -4.20
C LEU A 52 13.75 -8.59 -4.36
N GLN A 53 14.21 -7.50 -3.74
CA GLN A 53 15.62 -7.12 -3.74
C GLN A 53 16.50 -8.12 -2.98
N SER A 54 16.03 -8.66 -1.84
CA SER A 54 16.77 -9.71 -1.14
C SER A 54 16.79 -11.01 -1.95
N GLU A 55 15.68 -11.34 -2.60
CA GLU A 55 15.55 -12.55 -3.41
C GLU A 55 16.45 -12.53 -4.64
N ILE A 56 16.56 -11.38 -5.32
CA ILE A 56 17.53 -11.20 -6.42
C ILE A 56 18.95 -11.49 -5.94
N LYS A 57 19.36 -10.97 -4.78
CA LYS A 57 20.72 -11.23 -4.24
C LYS A 57 20.92 -12.71 -3.92
N ARG A 58 19.92 -13.35 -3.30
CA ARG A 58 19.96 -14.79 -2.99
C ARG A 58 20.14 -15.61 -4.25
N LEU A 59 19.32 -15.36 -5.27
CA LEU A 59 19.38 -16.06 -6.56
C LEU A 59 20.70 -15.82 -7.30
N GLN A 60 21.28 -14.62 -7.22
CA GLN A 60 22.59 -14.34 -7.80
C GLN A 60 23.70 -15.16 -7.14
N GLN A 61 23.67 -15.28 -5.81
CA GLN A 61 24.63 -16.10 -5.06
C GLN A 61 24.48 -17.59 -5.39
N GLU A 62 23.24 -18.07 -5.42
CA GLU A 62 22.92 -19.45 -5.78
C GLU A 62 23.35 -19.77 -7.22
N ASN A 63 23.10 -18.86 -8.16
CA ASN A 63 23.53 -19.01 -9.55
C ASN A 63 25.06 -19.06 -9.65
N ALA A 64 25.79 -18.20 -8.93
CA ALA A 64 27.26 -18.25 -8.92
C ALA A 64 27.81 -19.56 -8.33
N TYR A 65 27.17 -20.08 -7.27
CA TYR A 65 27.53 -21.37 -6.69
C TYR A 65 27.29 -22.52 -7.67
N LEU A 66 26.11 -22.58 -8.28
CA LEU A 66 25.76 -23.61 -9.25
C LEU A 66 26.64 -23.55 -10.51
N GLN A 67 27.00 -22.36 -10.98
CA GLN A 67 27.93 -22.21 -12.09
C GLN A 67 29.31 -22.78 -11.75
N LYS A 68 29.79 -22.55 -10.53
CA LYS A 68 31.06 -23.11 -10.08
C LYS A 68 31.02 -24.65 -10.05
N GLU A 69 29.98 -25.22 -9.44
CA GLU A 69 29.80 -26.68 -9.37
C GLU A 69 29.68 -27.29 -10.77
N TYR A 70 28.93 -26.65 -11.68
CA TYR A 70 28.82 -27.06 -13.08
C TYR A 70 30.18 -27.10 -13.78
N PHE A 71 31.03 -26.08 -13.59
CA PHE A 71 32.38 -26.07 -14.17
C PHE A 71 33.29 -27.14 -13.58
N GLU A 72 33.21 -27.39 -12.27
CA GLU A 72 33.97 -28.45 -11.61
C GLU A 72 33.58 -29.83 -12.15
N LEU A 73 32.28 -30.11 -12.29
CA LEU A 73 31.78 -31.36 -12.87
C LEU A 73 32.18 -31.50 -14.34
N LYS A 74 32.04 -30.45 -15.15
CA LYS A 74 32.44 -30.47 -16.57
C LYS A 74 33.94 -30.74 -16.76
N ASN A 75 34.79 -30.24 -15.85
CA ASN A 75 36.23 -30.50 -15.88
C ASN A 75 36.59 -31.94 -15.43
N LEU A 76 35.67 -32.64 -14.77
CA LEU A 76 35.82 -34.05 -14.36
C LEU A 76 35.28 -35.03 -15.42
N GLU A 77 34.50 -34.54 -16.38
CA GLU A 77 34.07 -35.33 -17.53
C GLU A 77 35.26 -35.52 -18.48
N PRO A 78 35.59 -36.75 -18.89
CA PRO A 78 36.67 -36.99 -19.84
C PRO A 78 36.33 -36.30 -21.17
N GLU A 79 37.29 -35.57 -21.74
CA GLU A 79 37.14 -35.04 -23.10
C GLU A 79 36.99 -36.22 -24.09
N GLU A 80 35.91 -36.20 -24.88
CA GLU A 80 35.68 -37.18 -25.96
C GLU A 80 36.74 -37.09 -27.06
#